data_AF-A4EF25-F1
#
_entry.id   AF-A4EF25-F1
#
_cell.length_a   1.000
_cell.length_b   1.000
_cell.length_c   1.000
_cell.angle_alpha   90.00
_cell.angle_beta   90.00
_cell.angle_gamma   90.00
#
_symmetry.space_group_name_H-M   'P 1'
#
loop_
_entity.id
_entity.type
_entity.pdbx_description
1 polymer ?
#
loop_
_entity_poly.entity_id
_entity_poly.type
_entity_poly.pdbx_seq_one_letter_code
_entity_poly.pdbx_strand_id
1 'polypeptide(L)'
;MQARGLPMAYVVTVGNQAQTGLSEIGKTLLTNPKVTALGLYIEDIDDLAAMVALAETARALGKPIIALKTGQSEQAQQAALSHTASLTGNDAGATALFERLGIGCVTSLSAFV
;
A
#
# COMPACT_ATOMS: atom_id res chain seq x y z
N MET A 1 14.34 17.00 -2.32
CA MET A 1 15.70 16.44 -2.41
C MET A 1 15.68 15.04 -1.81
N GLN A 2 16.12 14.04 -2.57
CA GLN A 2 16.19 12.65 -2.13
C GLN A 2 17.37 12.51 -1.15
N ALA A 3 17.11 12.23 0.13
CA ALA A 3 18.14 12.14 1.17
C ALA A 3 18.80 10.75 1.28
N ARG A 4 18.21 9.73 0.64
CA ARG A 4 18.71 8.35 0.56
C ARG A 4 18.56 7.85 -0.87
N GLY A 5 19.64 7.34 -1.46
CA GLY A 5 19.64 6.80 -2.81
C GLY A 5 19.07 5.39 -2.83
N LEU A 6 17.75 5.27 -3.02
CA LEU A 6 17.11 3.98 -3.29
C LEU A 6 16.95 3.81 -4.81
N PRO A 7 17.57 2.78 -5.42
CA PRO A 7 17.34 2.49 -6.83
C PRO A 7 15.87 2.11 -7.08
N MET A 8 15.18 2.88 -7.92
CA MET A 8 13.77 2.64 -8.25
C MET A 8 13.66 2.19 -9.71
N ALA A 9 13.08 1.00 -9.92
CA ALA A 9 12.75 0.53 -11.27
C ALA A 9 11.55 1.32 -11.86
N TYR A 10 10.58 1.63 -11.02
CA TYR A 10 9.36 2.35 -11.37
C TYR A 10 8.92 3.26 -10.22
N VAL A 11 8.28 4.36 -10.58
CA VAL A 11 7.46 5.19 -9.68
C VAL A 11 6.12 5.37 -10.39
N VAL A 12 5.04 4.96 -9.73
CA VAL A 12 3.69 4.99 -10.30
C VAL A 12 2.75 5.69 -9.35
N THR A 13 1.92 6.59 -9.87
CA THR A 13 0.84 7.23 -9.13
C THR A 13 -0.48 6.67 -9.65
N VAL A 14 -1.40 6.33 -8.74
CA VAL A 14 -2.67 5.65 -9.08
C VAL A 14 -3.85 6.62 -9.21
N GLY A 15 -3.60 7.92 -9.00
CA GLY A 15 -4.60 8.97 -9.07
C GLY A 15 -5.78 8.67 -8.13
N ASN A 16 -6.99 8.83 -8.65
CA ASN A 16 -8.23 8.57 -7.92
C ASN A 16 -8.68 7.10 -7.94
N GLN A 17 -7.93 6.21 -8.61
CA GLN A 17 -8.22 4.78 -8.66
C GLN A 17 -9.59 4.41 -9.25
N ALA A 18 -10.19 5.28 -10.09
CA ALA A 18 -11.54 5.06 -10.61
C ALA A 18 -11.69 3.89 -11.58
N GLN A 19 -10.59 3.48 -12.25
CA GLN A 19 -10.60 2.37 -13.22
C GLN A 19 -9.69 1.22 -12.80
N THR A 20 -8.51 1.54 -12.24
CA THR A 20 -7.51 0.53 -11.87
C THR A 20 -6.96 0.87 -10.50
N GLY A 21 -7.02 -0.14 -9.63
CA GLY A 21 -6.54 -0.05 -8.26
C GLY A 21 -5.03 -0.16 -8.13
N LEU A 22 -4.53 0.28 -6.98
CA LEU A 22 -3.14 0.14 -6.56
C LEU A 22 -2.76 -1.33 -6.45
N SER A 23 -3.68 -2.17 -5.96
CA SER A 23 -3.46 -3.60 -5.78
C SER A 23 -3.17 -4.30 -7.12
N GLU A 24 -3.95 -3.97 -8.16
CA GLU A 24 -3.79 -4.56 -9.49
C GLU A 24 -2.52 -4.09 -10.20
N ILE A 25 -2.22 -2.79 -10.11
CA ILE A 25 -0.99 -2.20 -10.65
C ILE A 25 0.23 -2.84 -9.97
N GLY A 26 0.23 -2.91 -8.64
CA GLY A 26 1.29 -3.53 -7.86
C GLY A 26 1.54 -4.99 -8.26
N LYS A 27 0.46 -5.76 -8.45
CA LYS A 27 0.55 -7.17 -8.83
C LYS A 27 1.21 -7.33 -10.19
N THR A 28 0.84 -6.47 -11.13
CA THR A 28 1.41 -6.46 -12.48
C THR A 28 2.90 -6.10 -12.44
N LEU A 29 3.28 -5.05 -11.69
CA LEU A 29 4.68 -4.61 -11.57
C LEU A 29 5.58 -5.70 -10.96
N LEU A 30 5.08 -6.46 -9.99
CA LEU A 30 5.83 -7.55 -9.37
C LEU A 30 6.24 -8.65 -10.35
N THR A 31 5.52 -8.84 -11.46
CA THR A 31 5.90 -9.83 -12.49
C THR A 31 7.19 -9.45 -13.23
N ASN A 32 7.59 -8.18 -13.18
CA ASN A 32 8.80 -7.72 -13.84
C ASN A 32 10.06 -8.13 -13.03
N PRO A 33 11.05 -8.80 -13.64
CA PRO A 33 12.27 -9.22 -12.94
C PRO A 33 13.12 -8.05 -12.41
N LYS A 34 12.96 -6.84 -12.94
CA LYS A 34 13.64 -5.63 -12.45
C LYS A 34 13.06 -5.11 -11.12
N VAL A 35 11.84 -5.51 -10.77
CA VAL A 35 11.20 -5.13 -9.51
C VAL A 35 11.54 -6.19 -8.47
N THR A 36 12.32 -5.83 -7.45
CA THR A 36 12.77 -6.76 -6.40
C THR A 36 11.99 -6.62 -5.10
N ALA A 37 11.32 -5.48 -4.91
CA ALA A 37 10.43 -5.18 -3.79
C ALA A 37 9.36 -4.19 -4.24
N LEU A 38 8.25 -4.10 -3.50
CA LEU A 38 7.17 -3.16 -3.76
C LEU A 38 6.93 -2.26 -2.55
N GLY A 39 7.03 -0.95 -2.76
CA GLY A 39 6.63 0.07 -1.80
C GLY A 39 5.25 0.63 -2.16
N LEU A 40 4.34 0.67 -1.20
CA LEU A 40 2.98 1.18 -1.38
C LEU A 40 2.77 2.40 -0.47
N TYR A 41 2.35 3.52 -1.04
CA TYR A 41 1.82 4.65 -0.28
C TYR A 41 0.30 4.53 -0.30
N ILE A 42 -0.32 4.28 0.86
CA ILE A 42 -1.72 3.88 0.95
C ILE A 42 -2.52 4.87 1.79
N GLU A 43 -3.53 5.47 1.18
CA GLU A 43 -4.55 6.28 1.88
C GLU A 43 -5.77 5.43 2.24
N ASP A 44 -6.22 4.55 1.35
CA ASP A 44 -7.31 3.60 1.58
C ASP A 44 -6.99 2.26 0.88
N ILE A 45 -7.60 1.18 1.35
CA ILE A 45 -7.56 -0.12 0.67
C ILE A 45 -8.60 -0.06 -0.45
N ASP A 46 -8.15 -0.24 -1.69
CA ASP A 46 -8.98 -0.14 -2.89
C ASP A 46 -9.98 -1.28 -3.02
N ASP A 47 -9.47 -2.51 -3.14
CA ASP A 47 -10.26 -3.73 -3.21
C ASP A 47 -9.57 -4.81 -2.38
N LEU A 48 -10.31 -5.38 -1.43
CA LEU A 48 -9.76 -6.34 -0.48
C LEU A 48 -9.28 -7.63 -1.16
N ALA A 49 -10.02 -8.14 -2.15
CA ALA A 49 -9.65 -9.36 -2.86
C ALA A 49 -8.41 -9.14 -3.73
N ALA A 50 -8.31 -7.97 -4.37
CA ALA A 50 -7.14 -7.58 -5.14
C ALA A 50 -5.89 -7.43 -4.25
N MET A 51 -6.04 -6.85 -3.05
CA MET A 51 -4.95 -6.71 -2.08
C MET A 51 -4.43 -8.07 -1.59
N VAL A 52 -5.35 -9.01 -1.32
CA VAL A 52 -4.99 -10.40 -0.99
C VAL A 52 -4.23 -11.05 -2.15
N ALA A 53 -4.74 -10.94 -3.38
CA ALA A 53 -4.10 -11.51 -4.56
C ALA A 53 -2.71 -10.88 -4.84
N LEU A 54 -2.55 -9.59 -4.56
CA LEU A 54 -1.26 -8.90 -4.60
C LEU A 54 -0.27 -9.53 -3.61
N ALA A 55 -0.67 -9.67 -2.34
CA ALA A 55 0.18 -10.25 -1.30
C ALA A 55 0.57 -11.70 -1.61
N GLU A 56 -0.36 -12.51 -2.12
CA GLU A 56 -0.10 -13.89 -2.55
C GLU A 56 0.89 -13.94 -3.71
N THR A 57 0.73 -13.07 -4.71
CA THR A 57 1.66 -12.98 -5.85
C THR A 57 3.06 -12.59 -5.38
N ALA A 58 3.16 -11.61 -4.49
CA ALA A 58 4.42 -11.17 -3.92
C ALA A 58 5.13 -12.29 -3.15
N ARG A 59 4.37 -13.04 -2.34
CA ARG A 59 4.87 -14.21 -1.61
C ARG A 59 5.35 -15.31 -2.55
N ALA A 60 4.58 -15.63 -3.59
CA ALA A 60 4.96 -16.63 -4.58
C ALA A 60 6.24 -16.26 -5.34
N LEU A 61 6.46 -14.96 -5.57
CA LEU A 61 7.66 -14.43 -6.23
C LEU A 61 8.82 -14.16 -5.26
N GLY A 62 8.63 -14.32 -3.94
CA GLY A 62 9.63 -14.00 -2.93
C GLY A 62 9.98 -12.50 -2.85
N LYS A 63 9.06 -11.62 -3.26
CA LYS A 63 9.28 -10.16 -3.29
C LYS A 63 8.54 -9.50 -2.12
N PRO A 64 9.23 -8.77 -1.23
CA PRO A 64 8.58 -8.15 -0.08
C PRO A 64 7.72 -6.95 -0.49
N ILE A 65 6.67 -6.69 0.29
CA ILE A 65 5.84 -5.48 0.20
C ILE A 65 5.97 -4.70 1.51
N ILE A 66 6.21 -3.39 1.39
CA ILE A 66 6.12 -2.43 2.49
C ILE A 66 5.03 -1.41 2.17
N ALA A 67 4.14 -1.14 3.11
CA ALA A 67 3.10 -0.12 3.02
C ALA A 67 3.39 1.04 3.99
N LEU A 68 3.41 2.26 3.46
CA LEU A 68 3.32 3.49 4.24
C LEU A 68 1.84 3.90 4.29
N LYS A 69 1.19 3.67 5.44
CA LYS A 69 -0.20 4.06 5.65
C LYS A 69 -0.27 5.52 6.07
N THR A 70 -0.96 6.34 5.30
CA THR A 70 -1.19 7.76 5.62
C THR A 70 -2.64 8.02 6.02
N GLY A 71 -2.93 9.21 6.55
CA GLY A 71 -4.25 9.57 7.07
C GLY A 71 -4.55 9.04 8.48
N GLN A 72 -3.53 8.68 9.27
CA GLN A 72 -3.69 8.15 10.64
C GLN A 72 -4.04 9.22 11.70
N SER A 73 -4.11 10.51 11.34
CA SER A 73 -4.43 11.55 12.32
C SER A 73 -5.92 11.54 12.67
N GLU A 74 -6.23 11.87 13.93
CA GLU A 74 -7.59 11.94 14.46
C GLU A 74 -8.48 12.89 13.63
N GLN A 75 -7.91 13.99 13.12
CA GLN A 75 -8.58 14.91 12.20
C GLN A 75 -8.85 14.31 10.82
N ALA A 76 -7.94 13.48 10.28
CA ALA A 76 -8.14 12.80 9.01
C ALA A 76 -9.20 11.69 9.13
N GLN A 77 -9.24 10.97 10.26
CA GLN A 77 -10.29 10.00 10.57
C GLN A 77 -11.67 10.66 10.70
N GLN A 78 -11.76 11.79 11.39
CA GLN A 78 -13.01 12.56 11.51
C GLN A 78 -13.50 13.10 10.15
N ALA A 79 -12.58 13.56 9.29
CA ALA A 79 -12.91 14.01 7.93
C ALA A 79 -13.35 12.85 7.00
N ALA A 80 -12.77 11.66 7.14
CA ALA A 80 -13.13 10.48 6.36
C ALA A 80 -14.54 9.95 6.73
N LEU A 81 -14.89 9.96 8.03
CA LEU A 81 -16.22 9.57 8.51
C LEU A 81 -17.35 10.43 7.92
N SER A 82 -17.08 11.69 7.60
CA SER A 82 -18.08 12.60 7.02
C SER A 82 -18.39 12.37 5.53
N HIS A 83 -17.63 11.55 4.79
CA HIS A 83 -17.82 11.42 3.34
C HIS A 83 -17.85 9.99 2.78
N THR A 84 -17.17 9.04 3.41
CA THR A 84 -17.17 7.65 2.96
C THR A 84 -17.08 6.75 4.17
N ALA A 85 -18.16 6.04 4.47
CA ALA A 85 -18.18 4.94 5.42
C ALA A 85 -17.43 3.72 4.82
N SER A 86 -16.20 3.91 4.33
CA SER A 86 -15.31 2.82 4.01
C SER A 86 -14.81 2.22 5.33
N LEU A 87 -14.51 0.92 5.31
CA LEU A 87 -14.08 0.12 6.47
C LEU A 87 -12.74 0.60 7.09
N THR A 88 -12.26 1.77 6.68
CA THR A 88 -10.88 2.23 6.74
C THR A 88 -10.60 3.30 7.79
N GLY A 89 -11.62 3.66 8.58
CA GLY A 89 -11.45 4.55 9.72
C GLY A 89 -10.74 3.91 10.93
N ASN A 90 -10.57 2.58 10.97
CA ASN A 90 -9.92 1.89 12.08
C ASN A 90 -8.53 1.38 11.70
N ASP A 91 -7.50 2.10 12.13
CA ASP A 91 -6.08 1.76 11.96
C ASP A 91 -5.76 0.31 12.35
N ALA A 92 -6.47 -0.23 13.35
CA ALA A 92 -6.33 -1.62 13.78
C ALA A 92 -6.73 -2.65 12.70
N GLY A 93 -7.75 -2.35 11.88
CA GLY A 93 -8.22 -3.26 10.83
C GLY A 93 -7.23 -3.35 9.67
N ALA A 94 -6.72 -2.22 9.22
CA ALA A 94 -5.69 -2.17 8.18
C ALA A 94 -4.38 -2.83 8.67
N THR A 95 -3.97 -2.55 9.90
CA THR A 95 -2.78 -3.17 10.50
C THR A 95 -2.93 -4.69 10.60
N ALA A 96 -4.04 -5.19 11.15
CA ALA A 96 -4.30 -6.63 11.25
C ALA A 96 -4.36 -7.31 9.87
N LEU A 97 -4.91 -6.64 8.86
CA LEU A 97 -4.89 -7.14 7.49
C LEU A 97 -3.47 -7.23 6.96
N PHE A 98 -2.67 -6.18 7.07
CA PHE A 98 -1.29 -6.18 6.59
C PHE A 98 -0.44 -7.23 7.29
N GLU A 99 -0.58 -7.40 8.61
CA GLU A 99 0.04 -8.48 9.36
C GLU A 99 -0.35 -9.87 8.82
N ARG A 100 -1.65 -10.10 8.61
CA ARG A 100 -2.15 -11.36 8.03
C ARG A 100 -1.61 -11.64 6.62
N LEU A 101 -1.41 -10.58 5.84
CA LEU A 101 -0.89 -10.68 4.47
C LEU A 101 0.64 -10.77 4.43
N GLY A 102 1.34 -10.48 5.53
CA GLY A 102 2.79 -10.40 5.56
C GLY A 102 3.34 -9.14 4.88
N ILE A 103 2.55 -8.06 4.88
CA ILE A 103 2.93 -6.74 4.38
C ILE A 103 3.48 -5.93 5.56
N GLY A 104 4.71 -5.44 5.45
CA GLY A 104 5.28 -4.58 6.48
C GLY A 104 4.61 -3.21 6.47
N CYS A 105 3.99 -2.80 7.57
CA CYS A 105 3.37 -1.49 7.69
C CYS A 105 4.30 -0.52 8.43
N VAL A 106 4.54 0.66 7.85
CA VAL A 106 5.33 1.74 8.46
C VAL A 106 4.50 3.03 8.50
N THR A 107 4.80 3.88 9.48
CA THR A 107 4.03 5.11 9.74
C THR A 107 4.79 6.39 9.40
N SER A 108 6.05 6.27 8.93
CA SER A 108 6.88 7.42 8.58
C SER A 108 7.60 7.19 7.26
N LEU A 109 7.80 8.29 6.52
CA LEU A 109 8.57 8.25 5.28
C LEU A 109 10.02 7.79 5.52
N SER A 110 10.61 8.15 6.66
CA SER A 110 11.99 7.75 7.00
C SER A 110 12.17 6.26 7.29
N ALA A 111 11.11 5.56 7.72
CA ALA A 111 11.10 4.11 7.85
C ALA A 111 10.76 3.40 6.52
N PHE A 112 10.13 4.12 5.58
CA PHE A 112 9.75 3.60 4.27
C PHE A 112 10.91 3.55 3.26
N VAL A 113 11.90 4.45 3.37
CA VAL A 113 13.02 4.59 2.42
C VAL A 113 14.41 4.34 3.01
#